data_AF-A0A958USP2-F1
#
_entry.id   AF-A0A958USP2-F1
#
_cell.length_a   1.000
_cell.length_b   1.000
_cell.length_c   1.000
_cell.angle_alpha   90.00
_cell.angle_beta   90.00
_cell.angle_gamma   90.00
#
_symmetry.space_group_name_H-M   'P 1'
#
loop_
_entity.id
_entity.type
_entity.pdbx_description
1 polymer ?
#
loop_
_entity_poly.entity_id
_entity_poly.type
_entity_poly.pdbx_seq_one_letter_code
_entity_poly.pdbx_strand_id
1 'polypeptide(L)'
;MNHLSTSLLFKFLWRSYQQRFLDSFETHIEDNHLHVVAPPGSGKTILGLEMVRRINKKALILSPTLTIRNQWKDRMLECFLIDDNAIPISFTIKKPATITFSTYQSFHSFYKNELESSEEKMLAFFVKAGIENIVLDEAHHLKNEWWKPLFSLKQLPDCTIISLTATPPYDSEPSEIAKYFRLCGPIDMEIDLPELVKEGNLCPHQDYIYFSEPEQQQIRYIIQYREQLIRFVSALKANEDFKNFILEHPFYANTEASLEAIYERPDYYSAILIFLNSIKFKIPSYKIQILGASPKDITFPSLSYEWIESLLQPILVEERENYLESEALLNSIEKSLRKIGAFDKKRVN
;
A
#
# COMPACT_ATOMS: atom_id res chain seq x y z
N MET A 1 -5.33 -42.19 -10.87
CA MET A 1 -6.48 -41.73 -10.07
C MET A 1 -5.91 -40.99 -8.87
N ASN A 2 -6.30 -39.74 -8.63
CA ASN A 2 -5.83 -39.00 -7.47
C ASN A 2 -6.50 -39.57 -6.21
N HIS A 3 -5.69 -39.98 -5.25
CA HIS A 3 -6.11 -40.60 -3.99
C HIS A 3 -6.23 -39.58 -2.84
N LEU A 4 -6.28 -38.28 -3.13
CA LEU A 4 -6.29 -37.25 -2.07
C LEU A 4 -7.55 -37.38 -1.21
N SER A 5 -8.71 -37.63 -1.82
CA SER A 5 -9.99 -37.76 -1.13
C SER A 5 -10.01 -38.87 -0.08
N THR A 6 -9.22 -39.94 -0.26
CA THR A 6 -9.14 -41.09 0.65
C THR A 6 -7.96 -41.05 1.60
N SER A 7 -6.86 -40.40 1.22
CA SER A 7 -5.61 -40.41 1.99
C SER A 7 -5.41 -39.17 2.86
N LEU A 8 -5.98 -38.02 2.50
CA LEU A 8 -5.80 -36.75 3.21
C LEU A 8 -7.00 -36.49 4.13
N LEU A 9 -7.20 -37.24 5.22
CA LEU A 9 -8.42 -37.12 6.04
C LEU A 9 -8.17 -36.33 7.33
N PHE A 10 -8.93 -35.25 7.54
CA PHE A 10 -8.82 -34.47 8.77
C PHE A 10 -9.17 -35.32 9.99
N LYS A 11 -8.25 -35.35 10.98
CA LYS A 11 -8.34 -36.23 12.15
C LYS A 11 -9.13 -35.66 13.33
N PHE A 12 -9.51 -34.39 13.27
CA PHE A 12 -10.14 -33.67 14.39
C PHE A 12 -11.56 -33.22 14.04
N LEU A 13 -12.24 -32.62 15.03
CA LEU A 13 -13.55 -32.02 14.84
C LEU A 13 -13.41 -30.62 14.22
N TRP A 14 -14.29 -30.32 13.27
CA TRP A 14 -14.40 -28.98 12.70
C TRP A 14 -15.03 -28.02 13.69
N ARG A 15 -14.53 -26.78 13.72
CA ARG A 15 -15.21 -25.68 14.41
C ARG A 15 -16.50 -25.33 13.67
N SER A 16 -17.48 -24.77 14.35
CA SER A 16 -18.80 -24.40 13.79
C SER A 16 -18.69 -23.58 12.50
N TYR A 17 -17.90 -22.50 12.50
CA TYR A 17 -17.71 -21.68 11.30
C TYR A 17 -17.04 -22.43 10.15
N GLN A 18 -16.11 -23.34 10.44
CA GLN A 18 -15.46 -24.18 9.43
C GLN A 18 -16.46 -25.15 8.83
N GLN A 19 -17.28 -25.80 9.66
CA GLN A 19 -18.29 -26.73 9.19
C GLN A 19 -19.32 -26.03 8.29
N ARG A 20 -19.85 -24.87 8.68
CA ARG A 20 -20.82 -24.12 7.85
C ARG A 20 -20.27 -23.78 6.46
N PHE A 21 -18.99 -23.42 6.39
CA PHE A 21 -18.31 -23.18 5.12
C PHE A 21 -18.18 -24.45 4.29
N LEU A 22 -17.70 -25.52 4.92
CA LEU A 22 -17.53 -26.81 4.29
C LEU A 22 -18.87 -27.38 3.77
N ASP A 23 -19.99 -27.11 4.44
CA ASP A 23 -21.32 -27.54 4.00
C ASP A 23 -21.76 -26.82 2.70
N SER A 24 -21.24 -25.62 2.45
CA SER A 24 -21.57 -24.78 1.28
C SER A 24 -20.52 -24.83 0.17
N PHE A 25 -19.50 -25.70 0.30
CA PHE A 25 -18.33 -25.76 -0.58
C PHE A 25 -18.66 -25.87 -2.08
N GLU A 26 -19.64 -26.70 -2.45
CA GLU A 26 -20.02 -26.90 -3.86
C GLU A 26 -20.55 -25.62 -4.53
N THR A 27 -21.22 -24.76 -3.77
CA THR A 27 -21.71 -23.47 -4.29
C THR A 27 -20.55 -22.49 -4.46
N HIS A 28 -19.57 -22.54 -3.55
CA HIS A 28 -18.42 -21.63 -3.56
C HIS A 28 -17.41 -21.93 -4.67
N ILE A 29 -17.46 -23.11 -5.31
CA ILE A 29 -16.46 -23.54 -6.31
C ILE A 29 -16.98 -23.54 -7.76
N GLU A 30 -18.21 -23.06 -7.99
CA GLU A 30 -18.89 -23.11 -9.30
C GLU A 30 -18.10 -22.42 -10.43
N ASP A 31 -17.37 -21.34 -10.11
CA ASP A 31 -16.58 -20.56 -11.06
C ASP A 31 -15.08 -20.94 -11.06
N ASN A 32 -14.72 -22.06 -10.43
CA ASN A 32 -13.35 -22.52 -10.19
C ASN A 32 -12.47 -21.56 -9.36
N HIS A 33 -13.07 -20.59 -8.66
CA HIS A 33 -12.38 -19.75 -7.69
C HIS A 33 -12.88 -20.07 -6.30
N LEU A 34 -12.01 -19.87 -5.32
CA LEU A 34 -12.38 -20.00 -3.93
C LEU A 34 -11.54 -19.05 -3.10
N HIS A 35 -12.13 -17.98 -2.64
CA HIS A 35 -11.43 -16.93 -1.92
C HIS A 35 -11.92 -16.84 -0.49
N VAL A 36 -11.04 -17.21 0.43
CA VAL A 36 -11.32 -17.19 1.88
C VAL A 36 -10.50 -16.13 2.58
N VAL A 37 -11.22 -15.23 3.22
CA VAL A 37 -10.70 -14.22 4.13
C VAL A 37 -10.93 -14.70 5.55
N ALA A 38 -9.85 -14.90 6.30
CA ALA A 38 -9.98 -15.32 7.68
C ALA A 38 -8.83 -14.82 8.55
N PRO A 39 -9.08 -14.32 9.78
CA PRO A 39 -8.06 -13.83 10.67
C PRO A 39 -6.94 -14.84 10.97
N PRO A 40 -5.75 -14.40 11.38
CA PRO A 40 -4.74 -15.30 11.93
C PRO A 40 -5.32 -16.15 13.09
N GLY A 41 -4.96 -17.44 13.16
CA GLY A 41 -5.49 -18.36 14.18
C GLY A 41 -6.87 -18.99 13.88
N SER A 42 -7.56 -18.56 12.83
CA SER A 42 -8.82 -19.16 12.33
C SER A 42 -8.66 -20.54 11.70
N GLY A 43 -7.43 -21.02 11.49
CA GLY A 43 -7.18 -22.33 10.86
C GLY A 43 -7.24 -22.32 9.32
N LYS A 44 -6.92 -21.19 8.66
CA LYS A 44 -6.82 -21.07 7.19
C LYS A 44 -6.09 -22.24 6.52
N THR A 45 -4.93 -22.63 7.03
CA THR A 45 -4.13 -23.74 6.47
C THR A 45 -4.90 -25.07 6.50
N ILE A 46 -5.63 -25.35 7.57
CA ILE A 46 -6.42 -26.57 7.71
C ILE A 46 -7.60 -26.55 6.74
N LEU A 47 -8.31 -25.42 6.63
CA LEU A 47 -9.36 -25.24 5.62
C LEU A 47 -8.81 -25.40 4.20
N GLY A 48 -7.67 -24.79 3.90
CA GLY A 48 -7.02 -24.90 2.58
C GLY A 48 -6.64 -26.33 2.21
N LEU A 49 -6.10 -27.11 3.15
CA LEU A 49 -5.80 -28.53 2.93
C LEU A 49 -7.08 -29.36 2.70
N GLU A 50 -8.16 -29.06 3.42
CA GLU A 50 -9.46 -29.70 3.22
C GLU A 50 -10.08 -29.35 1.86
N MET A 51 -9.90 -28.12 1.38
CA MET A 51 -10.32 -27.75 0.02
C MET A 51 -9.51 -28.50 -1.04
N VAL A 52 -8.18 -28.60 -0.86
CA VAL A 52 -7.31 -29.39 -1.75
C VAL A 52 -7.78 -30.85 -1.81
N ARG A 53 -8.18 -31.42 -0.66
CA ARG A 53 -8.76 -32.76 -0.58
C ARG A 53 -10.05 -32.88 -1.39
N ARG A 54 -10.99 -31.96 -1.20
CA ARG A 54 -12.32 -31.99 -1.84
C ARG A 54 -12.24 -31.82 -3.35
N ILE A 55 -11.37 -30.91 -3.82
CA ILE A 55 -11.09 -30.73 -5.24
C ILE A 55 -10.46 -32.00 -5.84
N ASN A 56 -9.66 -32.74 -5.07
CA ASN A 56 -9.06 -34.03 -5.46
C ASN A 56 -8.23 -33.97 -6.76
N LYS A 57 -7.62 -32.81 -7.04
CA LYS A 57 -6.70 -32.57 -8.16
C LYS A 57 -5.28 -32.37 -7.65
N LYS A 58 -4.25 -32.54 -8.50
CA LYS A 58 -2.88 -32.26 -8.06
C LYS A 58 -2.72 -30.77 -7.80
N ALA A 59 -2.15 -30.44 -6.64
CA ALA A 59 -2.11 -29.09 -6.13
C ALA A 59 -0.70 -28.50 -6.13
N LEU A 60 -0.59 -27.23 -6.51
CA LEU A 60 0.56 -26.37 -6.27
C LEU A 60 0.20 -25.33 -5.22
N ILE A 61 0.81 -25.42 -4.04
CA ILE A 61 0.60 -24.51 -2.92
C ILE A 61 1.74 -23.50 -2.89
N LEU A 62 1.41 -22.23 -3.05
CA LEU A 62 2.35 -21.10 -3.06
C LEU A 62 2.22 -20.28 -1.78
N SER A 63 3.34 -20.15 -1.08
CA SER A 63 3.43 -19.37 0.17
C SER A 63 4.43 -18.20 0.04
N PRO A 64 4.32 -17.15 0.87
CA PRO A 64 5.24 -16.01 0.80
C PRO A 64 6.66 -16.35 1.26
N THR A 65 6.82 -17.28 2.20
CA THR A 65 8.13 -17.63 2.78
C THR A 65 8.32 -19.14 2.89
N LEU A 66 9.58 -19.57 2.99
CA LEU A 66 9.91 -20.98 3.23
C LEU A 66 9.34 -21.49 4.56
N THR A 67 9.28 -20.64 5.58
CA THR A 67 8.69 -20.97 6.89
C THR A 67 7.23 -21.34 6.76
N ILE A 68 6.43 -20.49 6.10
CA ILE A 68 5.00 -20.74 5.91
C ILE A 68 4.78 -21.97 5.03
N ARG A 69 5.56 -22.11 3.94
CA ARG A 69 5.55 -23.31 3.09
C ARG A 69 5.77 -24.59 3.89
N ASN A 70 6.73 -24.59 4.83
CA ASN A 70 7.00 -25.76 5.66
C ASN A 70 5.88 -26.01 6.68
N GLN A 71 5.29 -24.95 7.25
CA GLN A 71 4.11 -25.07 8.12
C GLN A 71 2.93 -25.76 7.42
N TRP A 72 2.69 -25.49 6.14
CA TRP A 72 1.68 -26.20 5.37
C TRP A 72 1.90 -27.72 5.34
N LYS A 73 3.14 -28.15 5.12
CA LYS A 73 3.52 -29.56 5.15
C LYS A 73 3.37 -30.15 6.56
N ASP A 74 3.84 -29.45 7.58
CA ASP A 74 3.78 -29.94 8.96
C ASP A 74 2.33 -30.10 9.41
N ARG A 75 1.45 -29.13 9.11
CA ARG A 75 0.01 -29.22 9.37
C ARG A 75 -0.68 -30.35 8.59
N MET A 76 -0.26 -30.58 7.35
CA MET A 76 -0.74 -31.70 6.56
C MET A 76 -0.41 -33.04 7.23
N LEU A 77 0.83 -33.23 7.68
CA LEU A 77 1.26 -34.47 8.35
C LEU A 77 0.55 -34.64 9.71
N GLU A 78 0.57 -33.60 10.54
CA GLU A 78 -0.03 -33.62 11.87
C GLU A 78 -1.53 -33.88 11.80
N CYS A 79 -2.27 -33.14 10.97
CA CYS A 79 -3.72 -33.09 11.02
C CYS A 79 -4.45 -33.98 10.01
N PHE A 80 -3.80 -34.44 8.93
CA PHE A 80 -4.48 -35.15 7.83
C PHE A 80 -3.90 -36.53 7.49
N LEU A 81 -2.62 -36.79 7.74
CA LEU A 81 -1.97 -38.04 7.31
C LEU A 81 -1.69 -39.01 8.45
N ILE A 82 -2.12 -40.27 8.31
CA ILE A 82 -1.76 -41.34 9.26
C ILE A 82 -0.37 -41.93 8.91
N ASP A 83 -0.04 -41.97 7.61
CA ASP A 83 1.26 -42.37 7.08
C ASP A 83 1.83 -41.21 6.24
N ASP A 84 3.03 -40.75 6.60
CA ASP A 84 3.74 -39.65 5.95
C ASP A 84 4.00 -39.89 4.46
N ASN A 85 3.99 -41.16 4.01
CA ASN A 85 4.21 -41.53 2.61
C ASN A 85 2.92 -41.79 1.81
N ALA A 86 1.74 -41.60 2.40
CA ALA A 86 0.46 -41.88 1.75
C ALA A 86 0.19 -41.00 0.51
N ILE A 87 0.81 -39.82 0.44
CA ILE A 87 0.64 -38.86 -0.65
C ILE A 87 2.02 -38.39 -1.12
N PRO A 88 2.33 -38.51 -2.43
CA PRO A 88 3.56 -37.95 -2.98
C PRO A 88 3.60 -36.43 -2.83
N ILE A 89 4.58 -35.94 -2.05
CA ILE A 89 4.85 -34.52 -1.85
C ILE A 89 6.13 -34.07 -2.56
N SER A 90 6.17 -32.81 -3.00
CA SER A 90 7.37 -32.19 -3.56
C SER A 90 7.58 -30.79 -3.01
N PHE A 91 8.85 -30.42 -2.80
CA PHE A 91 9.28 -29.04 -2.51
C PHE A 91 9.98 -28.38 -3.70
N THR A 92 10.07 -29.09 -4.83
CA THR A 92 10.79 -28.65 -6.02
C THR A 92 9.82 -28.45 -7.16
N ILE A 93 9.63 -27.20 -7.57
CA ILE A 93 8.69 -26.85 -8.63
C ILE A 93 9.05 -27.48 -10.00
N LYS A 94 10.32 -27.82 -10.21
CA LYS A 94 10.82 -28.53 -11.40
C LYS A 94 10.40 -30.01 -11.45
N LYS A 95 10.00 -30.58 -10.31
CA LYS A 95 9.54 -31.98 -10.18
C LYS A 95 8.25 -32.00 -9.37
N PRO A 96 7.12 -31.55 -9.94
CA PRO A 96 5.85 -31.55 -9.22
C PRO A 96 5.41 -32.96 -8.83
N ALA A 97 4.78 -33.08 -7.67
CA ALA A 97 4.15 -34.31 -7.19
C ALA A 97 2.63 -34.11 -7.04
N THR A 98 1.94 -34.98 -6.30
CA THR A 98 0.49 -34.84 -6.06
C THR A 98 0.19 -33.55 -5.30
N ILE A 99 1.00 -33.22 -4.29
CA ILE A 99 0.99 -31.92 -3.63
C ILE A 99 2.40 -31.34 -3.72
N THR A 100 2.52 -30.15 -4.31
CA THR A 100 3.79 -29.45 -4.46
C THR A 100 3.75 -28.18 -3.63
N PHE A 101 4.62 -28.07 -2.63
CA PHE A 101 4.77 -26.87 -1.82
C PHE A 101 5.90 -26.00 -2.39
N SER A 102 5.62 -24.73 -2.69
CA SER A 102 6.61 -23.78 -3.16
C SER A 102 6.41 -22.39 -2.58
N THR A 103 7.34 -21.49 -2.89
CA THR A 103 7.17 -20.07 -2.56
C THR A 103 6.90 -19.28 -3.83
N TYR A 104 6.26 -18.12 -3.71
CA TYR A 104 6.09 -17.21 -4.84
C TYR A 104 7.43 -16.86 -5.49
N GLN A 105 8.48 -16.65 -4.69
CA GLN A 105 9.81 -16.35 -5.20
C GLN A 105 10.43 -17.52 -5.96
N SER A 106 10.26 -18.76 -5.48
CA SER A 106 10.72 -19.96 -6.18
C SER A 106 9.99 -20.16 -7.50
N PHE A 107 8.67 -19.91 -7.53
CA PHE A 107 7.87 -19.96 -8.75
C PHE A 107 8.30 -18.89 -9.76
N HIS A 108 8.45 -17.64 -9.32
CA HIS A 108 8.91 -16.55 -10.17
C HIS A 108 10.31 -16.82 -10.74
N SER A 109 11.24 -17.34 -9.93
CA SER A 109 12.58 -17.72 -10.40
C SER A 109 12.54 -18.84 -11.45
N PHE A 110 11.67 -19.84 -11.27
CA PHE A 110 11.45 -20.90 -12.25
C PHE A 110 10.89 -20.35 -13.57
N TYR A 111 9.88 -19.48 -13.49
CA TYR A 111 9.31 -18.80 -14.66
C TYR A 111 10.37 -17.97 -15.41
N LYS A 112 11.16 -17.18 -14.68
CA LYS A 112 12.15 -16.28 -15.29
C LYS A 112 13.33 -17.02 -15.91
N ASN A 113 13.95 -17.95 -15.18
CA ASN A 113 15.25 -18.52 -15.54
C ASN A 113 15.15 -19.80 -16.35
N GLU A 114 14.18 -20.68 -16.05
CA GLU A 114 14.08 -22.00 -16.69
C GLU A 114 13.08 -22.00 -17.83
N LEU A 115 12.02 -21.20 -17.69
CA LEU A 115 10.99 -21.03 -18.72
C LEU A 115 11.22 -19.77 -19.56
N GLU A 116 12.33 -19.05 -19.34
CA GLU A 116 12.73 -17.85 -20.10
C GLU A 116 11.62 -16.78 -20.16
N SER A 117 10.81 -16.66 -19.10
CA SER A 117 9.63 -15.79 -19.05
C SER A 117 8.59 -16.06 -20.15
N SER A 118 8.56 -17.29 -20.69
CA SER A 118 7.58 -17.74 -21.68
C SER A 118 6.37 -18.35 -21.00
N GLU A 119 5.20 -17.76 -21.27
CA GLU A 119 3.90 -18.24 -20.81
C GLU A 119 3.55 -19.62 -21.40
N GLU A 120 3.78 -19.82 -22.70
CA GLU A 120 3.53 -21.09 -23.39
C GLU A 120 4.34 -22.25 -22.79
N LYS A 121 5.64 -22.05 -22.54
CA LYS A 121 6.49 -23.05 -21.89
C LYS A 121 5.98 -23.38 -20.49
N MET A 122 5.53 -22.37 -19.75
CA MET A 122 5.01 -22.54 -18.39
C MET A 122 3.73 -23.35 -18.36
N LEU A 123 2.75 -22.99 -19.20
CA LEU A 123 1.49 -23.71 -19.34
C LEU A 123 1.74 -25.15 -19.77
N ALA A 124 2.54 -25.38 -20.81
CA ALA A 124 2.88 -26.72 -21.27
C ALA A 124 3.54 -27.57 -20.19
N PHE A 125 4.40 -26.98 -19.36
CA PHE A 125 5.05 -27.67 -18.23
C PHE A 125 4.04 -28.13 -17.17
N PHE A 126 3.15 -27.24 -16.71
CA PHE A 126 2.18 -27.57 -15.65
C PHE A 126 1.03 -28.44 -16.14
N VAL A 127 0.60 -28.29 -17.40
CA VAL A 127 -0.33 -29.23 -18.06
C VAL A 127 0.29 -30.63 -18.11
N LYS A 128 1.55 -30.75 -18.53
CA LYS A 128 2.25 -32.05 -18.56
C LYS A 128 2.42 -32.65 -17.17
N ALA A 129 2.63 -31.81 -16.15
CA ALA A 129 2.70 -32.26 -14.75
C ALA A 129 1.32 -32.67 -14.19
N GLY A 130 0.24 -32.23 -14.83
CA GLY A 130 -1.15 -32.44 -14.41
C GLY A 130 -1.52 -31.62 -13.18
N ILE A 131 -0.96 -30.41 -13.04
CA ILE A 131 -1.38 -29.47 -11.98
C ILE A 131 -2.66 -28.78 -12.42
N GLU A 132 -3.69 -28.88 -11.60
CA GLU A 132 -5.04 -28.36 -11.91
C GLU A 132 -5.66 -27.64 -10.69
N ASN A 133 -4.93 -27.53 -9.58
CA ASN A 133 -5.33 -26.79 -8.39
C ASN A 133 -4.18 -25.90 -7.91
N ILE A 134 -4.42 -24.61 -7.79
CA ILE A 134 -3.45 -23.62 -7.32
C ILE A 134 -3.93 -23.02 -6.01
N VAL A 135 -3.12 -23.11 -4.97
CA VAL A 135 -3.40 -22.48 -3.67
C VAL A 135 -2.47 -21.29 -3.47
N LEU A 136 -3.03 -20.11 -3.27
CA LEU A 136 -2.35 -18.85 -3.02
C LEU A 136 -2.52 -18.49 -1.54
N ASP A 137 -1.48 -18.67 -0.74
CA ASP A 137 -1.48 -18.29 0.67
C ASP A 137 -0.93 -16.87 0.86
N GLU A 138 -1.54 -16.12 1.78
CA GLU A 138 -1.29 -14.68 2.01
C GLU A 138 -1.26 -13.86 0.70
N ALA A 139 -2.28 -14.05 -0.13
CA ALA A 139 -2.36 -13.44 -1.46
C ALA A 139 -2.35 -11.88 -1.46
N HIS A 140 -2.56 -11.24 -0.30
CA HIS A 140 -2.44 -9.79 -0.15
C HIS A 140 -0.99 -9.27 -0.14
N HIS A 141 0.01 -10.15 0.07
CA HIS A 141 1.43 -9.80 0.03
C HIS A 141 2.09 -10.00 -1.36
N LEU A 142 1.30 -10.17 -2.41
CA LEU A 142 1.82 -10.40 -3.76
C LEU A 142 2.58 -9.18 -4.29
N LYS A 143 3.85 -9.38 -4.64
CA LYS A 143 4.71 -8.35 -5.25
C LYS A 143 4.40 -8.17 -6.73
N ASN A 144 4.75 -6.98 -7.25
CA ASN A 144 4.53 -6.62 -8.65
C ASN A 144 5.09 -7.64 -9.67
N GLU A 145 6.25 -8.22 -9.38
CA GLU A 145 6.91 -9.20 -10.25
C GLU A 145 6.19 -10.55 -10.35
N TRP A 146 5.36 -10.89 -9.36
CA TRP A 146 4.71 -12.20 -9.29
C TRP A 146 3.37 -12.25 -10.03
N TRP A 147 2.74 -11.09 -10.30
CA TRP A 147 1.42 -11.05 -10.97
C TRP A 147 1.43 -11.69 -12.34
N LYS A 148 2.42 -11.36 -13.18
CA LYS A 148 2.48 -11.86 -14.56
C LYS A 148 2.48 -13.40 -14.60
N PRO A 149 3.41 -14.11 -13.93
CA PRO A 149 3.39 -15.56 -13.96
C PRO A 149 2.17 -16.16 -13.27
N LEU A 150 1.59 -15.52 -12.24
CA LEU A 150 0.36 -16.01 -11.59
C LEU A 150 -0.87 -15.90 -12.52
N PHE A 151 -1.02 -14.80 -13.24
CA PHE A 151 -2.09 -14.65 -14.24
C PHE A 151 -1.94 -15.62 -15.40
N SER A 152 -0.71 -15.92 -15.81
CA SER A 152 -0.46 -16.96 -16.79
C SER A 152 -0.82 -18.35 -16.24
N LEU A 153 -0.50 -18.65 -14.98
CA LEU A 153 -0.85 -19.93 -14.34
C LEU A 153 -2.37 -20.15 -14.24
N LYS A 154 -3.14 -19.08 -14.08
CA LYS A 154 -4.61 -19.10 -14.08
C LYS A 154 -5.22 -19.58 -15.41
N GLN A 155 -4.46 -19.55 -16.51
CA GLN A 155 -4.93 -20.02 -17.82
C GLN A 155 -4.77 -21.54 -18.01
N LEU A 156 -4.32 -22.27 -16.99
CA LEU A 156 -4.30 -23.73 -17.04
C LEU A 156 -5.73 -24.28 -17.26
N PRO A 157 -5.89 -25.32 -18.10
CA PRO A 157 -7.20 -25.93 -18.34
C PRO A 157 -7.75 -26.56 -17.06
N ASP A 158 -9.05 -26.39 -16.82
CA ASP A 158 -9.76 -26.91 -15.64
C ASP A 158 -9.09 -26.58 -14.30
N CYS A 159 -8.39 -25.44 -14.24
CA CYS A 159 -7.65 -24.99 -13.09
C CYS A 159 -8.57 -24.36 -12.05
N THR A 160 -8.47 -24.85 -10.82
CA THR A 160 -9.16 -24.28 -9.65
C THR A 160 -8.18 -23.45 -8.83
N ILE A 161 -8.56 -22.21 -8.48
CA ILE A 161 -7.73 -21.32 -7.67
C ILE A 161 -8.34 -21.18 -6.27
N ILE A 162 -7.57 -21.53 -5.25
CA ILE A 162 -7.89 -21.25 -3.85
C ILE A 162 -7.01 -20.09 -3.39
N SER A 163 -7.61 -19.01 -2.91
CA SER A 163 -6.91 -17.85 -2.35
C SER A 163 -7.23 -17.74 -0.87
N LEU A 164 -6.20 -17.68 -0.04
CA LEU A 164 -6.31 -17.60 1.41
C LEU A 164 -5.63 -16.33 1.89
N THR A 165 -6.33 -15.48 2.62
CA THR A 165 -5.77 -14.24 3.16
C THR A 165 -6.34 -13.89 4.54
N ALA A 166 -5.57 -13.17 5.35
CA ALA A 166 -6.11 -12.55 6.56
C ALA A 166 -6.81 -11.21 6.27
N THR A 167 -6.23 -10.43 5.36
CA THR A 167 -6.60 -9.03 5.12
C THR A 167 -6.49 -8.75 3.64
N PRO A 168 -7.61 -8.65 2.90
CA PRO A 168 -7.59 -8.18 1.53
C PRO A 168 -7.01 -6.74 1.47
N PRO A 169 -6.34 -6.35 0.38
CA PRO A 169 -5.65 -5.07 0.27
C PRO A 169 -6.63 -3.91 0.00
N TYR A 170 -7.63 -3.69 0.85
CA TYR A 170 -8.66 -2.66 0.65
C TYR A 170 -8.12 -1.22 0.68
N ASP A 171 -7.01 -0.99 1.37
CA ASP A 171 -6.36 0.32 1.49
C ASP A 171 -5.33 0.59 0.37
N SER A 172 -5.20 -0.31 -0.61
CA SER A 172 -4.32 -0.14 -1.76
C SER A 172 -4.95 0.72 -2.86
N GLU A 173 -4.12 1.14 -3.81
CA GLU A 173 -4.58 1.84 -5.02
C GLU A 173 -5.67 1.03 -5.77
N PRO A 174 -6.69 1.67 -6.36
CA PRO A 174 -7.79 0.98 -7.04
C PRO A 174 -7.32 -0.02 -8.12
N SER A 175 -6.20 0.27 -8.78
CA SER A 175 -5.62 -0.60 -9.80
C SER A 175 -5.02 -1.90 -9.22
N GLU A 176 -4.51 -1.86 -7.98
CA GLU A 176 -3.99 -3.04 -7.27
C GLU A 176 -5.12 -3.91 -6.75
N ILE A 177 -6.16 -3.28 -6.19
CA ILE A 177 -7.40 -3.96 -5.77
C ILE A 177 -8.01 -4.72 -6.95
N ALA A 178 -8.16 -4.06 -8.09
CA ALA A 178 -8.72 -4.68 -9.30
C ALA A 178 -7.87 -5.88 -9.78
N LYS A 179 -6.54 -5.77 -9.76
CA LYS A 179 -5.64 -6.90 -10.09
C LYS A 179 -5.81 -8.05 -9.10
N TYR A 180 -5.90 -7.75 -7.81
CA TYR A 180 -6.07 -8.75 -6.76
C TYR A 180 -7.34 -9.57 -6.94
N PHE A 181 -8.50 -8.92 -7.06
CA PHE A 181 -9.78 -9.61 -7.27
C PHE A 181 -9.85 -10.31 -8.63
N ARG A 182 -9.20 -9.76 -9.67
CA ARG A 182 -9.09 -10.45 -10.96
C ARG A 182 -8.31 -11.77 -10.85
N LEU A 183 -7.32 -11.86 -9.97
CA LEU A 183 -6.58 -13.10 -9.73
C LEU A 183 -7.40 -14.04 -8.84
N CYS A 184 -7.80 -13.58 -7.66
CA CYS A 184 -8.33 -14.40 -6.58
C CYS A 184 -9.81 -14.78 -6.73
N GLY A 185 -10.59 -13.99 -7.47
CA GLY A 185 -12.05 -14.10 -7.49
C GLY A 185 -12.74 -13.26 -6.41
N PRO A 186 -14.09 -13.17 -6.44
CA PRO A 186 -14.88 -12.56 -5.37
C PRO A 186 -14.65 -13.29 -4.04
N ILE A 187 -14.93 -12.66 -2.90
CA ILE A 187 -14.79 -13.32 -1.58
C ILE A 187 -15.98 -14.26 -1.38
N ASP A 188 -15.69 -15.55 -1.25
CA ASP A 188 -16.69 -16.60 -1.02
C ASP A 188 -16.98 -16.81 0.46
N MET A 189 -15.97 -16.55 1.29
CA MET A 189 -16.10 -16.64 2.74
C MET A 189 -15.25 -15.58 3.43
N GLU A 190 -15.88 -14.89 4.37
CA GLU A 190 -15.21 -14.05 5.34
C GLU A 190 -15.51 -14.54 6.76
N ILE A 191 -14.47 -14.82 7.54
CA ILE A 191 -14.60 -15.22 8.94
C ILE A 191 -14.36 -14.00 9.82
N ASP A 192 -15.39 -13.63 10.58
CA ASP A 192 -15.33 -12.47 11.46
C ASP A 192 -14.49 -12.74 12.72
N LEU A 193 -13.60 -11.80 13.06
CA LEU A 193 -12.81 -11.85 14.30
C LEU A 193 -13.70 -11.91 15.56
N PRO A 194 -14.80 -11.10 15.69
CA PRO A 194 -15.71 -11.20 16.83
C PRO A 194 -16.36 -12.58 16.99
N GLU A 195 -16.67 -13.27 15.89
CA GLU A 195 -17.24 -14.62 15.94
C GLU A 195 -16.25 -15.60 16.59
N LEU A 196 -14.98 -15.55 16.16
CA LEU A 196 -13.94 -16.42 16.70
C LEU A 196 -13.69 -16.20 18.20
N VAL A 197 -13.73 -14.95 18.65
CA VAL A 197 -13.59 -14.60 20.07
C VAL A 197 -14.80 -15.10 20.87
N LYS A 198 -16.02 -14.90 20.35
CA LYS A 198 -17.26 -15.34 20.98
C LYS A 198 -17.32 -16.86 21.16
N GLU A 199 -16.82 -17.61 20.19
CA GLU A 199 -16.76 -19.07 20.23
C GLU A 199 -15.56 -19.62 21.04
N GLY A 200 -14.70 -18.76 21.59
CA GLY A 200 -13.51 -19.19 22.35
C GLY A 200 -12.39 -19.78 21.49
N ASN A 201 -12.46 -19.60 20.17
CA ASN A 201 -11.45 -20.07 19.21
C ASN A 201 -10.24 -19.13 19.13
N LEU A 202 -10.42 -17.87 19.53
CA LEU A 202 -9.38 -16.86 19.60
C LEU A 202 -9.43 -16.14 20.96
N CYS A 203 -8.25 -15.82 21.50
CA CYS A 203 -8.16 -15.05 22.74
C CYS A 203 -8.66 -13.61 22.49
N PRO A 204 -9.54 -13.06 23.34
CA PRO A 204 -9.86 -11.64 23.29
C PRO A 204 -8.59 -10.82 23.52
N HIS A 205 -8.39 -9.78 22.71
CA HIS A 205 -7.31 -8.82 22.88
C HIS A 205 -7.86 -7.40 22.80
N GLN A 206 -7.11 -6.46 23.36
CA GLN A 206 -7.39 -5.05 23.29
C GLN A 206 -6.10 -4.34 22.87
N ASP A 207 -6.16 -3.59 21.78
CA ASP A 207 -5.05 -2.76 21.36
C ASP A 207 -4.83 -1.65 22.38
N TYR A 208 -3.59 -1.52 22.84
CA TYR A 208 -3.19 -0.45 23.75
C TYR A 208 -2.32 0.54 23.01
N ILE A 209 -2.80 1.78 22.88
CA ILE A 209 -2.05 2.86 22.25
C ILE A 209 -1.04 3.36 23.27
N TYR A 210 0.24 3.06 23.04
CA TYR A 210 1.34 3.58 23.84
C TYR A 210 2.06 4.69 23.07
N PHE A 211 1.95 5.93 23.54
CA PHE A 211 2.67 7.05 22.96
C PHE A 211 4.14 6.98 23.35
N SER A 212 5.02 6.93 22.35
CA SER A 212 6.46 7.08 22.56
C SER A 212 6.78 8.58 22.55
N GLU A 213 7.06 9.15 23.72
CA GLU A 213 7.55 10.53 23.79
C GLU A 213 9.01 10.61 23.31
N PRO A 214 9.40 11.65 22.54
CA PRO A 214 10.79 11.87 22.19
C PRO A 214 11.65 12.10 23.44
N GLU A 215 12.93 11.72 23.37
CA GLU A 215 13.86 11.99 24.46
C GLU A 215 14.02 13.51 24.68
N GLN A 216 14.39 13.93 25.89
CA GLN A 216 14.57 15.35 26.22
C GLN A 216 15.53 16.08 25.25
N GLN A 217 16.54 15.38 24.73
CA GLN A 217 17.47 15.95 23.74
C GLN A 217 16.76 16.24 22.40
N GLN A 218 15.91 15.32 21.93
CA GLN A 218 15.11 15.49 20.71
C GLN A 218 14.07 16.60 20.88
N ILE A 219 13.42 16.69 22.05
CA ILE A 219 12.50 17.78 22.37
C ILE A 219 13.21 19.14 22.29
N ARG A 220 14.39 19.27 22.90
CA ARG A 220 15.18 20.51 22.83
C ARG A 220 15.54 20.88 21.40
N TYR A 221 15.95 19.90 20.60
CA TYR A 221 16.23 20.12 19.19
C TYR A 221 15.00 20.62 18.42
N ILE A 222 13.83 19.98 18.59
CA ILE A 222 12.58 20.38 17.94
C ILE A 222 12.19 21.80 18.34
N ILE A 223 12.30 22.15 19.63
CA ILE A 223 12.00 23.50 20.12
C ILE A 223 12.96 24.53 19.50
N GLN A 224 14.26 24.27 19.53
CA GLN A 224 15.26 25.18 18.96
C GLN A 224 15.06 25.37 17.45
N TYR A 225 14.74 24.31 16.72
CA TYR A 225 14.42 24.38 15.30
C TYR A 225 13.20 25.28 15.04
N ARG A 226 12.11 25.07 15.80
CA ARG A 226 10.90 25.90 15.69
C ARG A 226 11.15 27.36 16.06
N GLU A 227 11.96 27.64 17.07
CA GLU A 227 12.35 29.01 17.42
C GLU A 227 13.14 29.68 16.29
N GLN A 228 14.06 28.96 15.65
CA GLN A 228 14.80 29.48 14.51
C GLN A 228 13.89 29.81 13.33
N LEU A 229 12.91 28.95 13.03
CA LEU A 229 11.89 29.21 12.00
C LEU A 229 11.05 30.46 12.32
N ILE A 230 10.57 30.60 13.56
CA ILE A 230 9.81 31.79 13.99
C ILE A 230 10.63 33.07 13.82
N ARG A 231 11.91 33.03 14.22
CA ARG A 231 12.83 34.17 14.05
C ARG A 231 13.06 34.49 12.58
N PHE A 232 13.25 33.47 11.73
CA PHE A 232 13.39 33.63 10.29
C PHE A 232 12.15 34.28 9.67
N VAL A 233 10.96 33.77 9.94
CA VAL A 233 9.70 34.32 9.42
C VAL A 233 9.50 35.77 9.90
N SER A 234 9.85 36.06 11.15
CA SER A 234 9.80 37.42 11.69
C SER A 234 10.78 38.37 10.99
N ALA A 235 12.00 37.91 10.72
CA ALA A 235 13.00 38.67 9.97
C ALA A 235 12.57 38.90 8.51
N LEU A 236 11.99 37.89 7.86
CA LEU A 236 11.44 37.98 6.51
C LEU A 236 10.31 39.01 6.43
N LYS A 237 9.39 39.01 7.41
CA LYS A 237 8.34 40.03 7.55
C LYS A 237 8.87 41.44 7.80
N ALA A 238 10.06 41.58 8.38
CA ALA A 238 10.68 42.87 8.66
C ALA A 238 11.58 43.37 7.52
N ASN A 239 11.94 42.50 6.57
CA ASN A 239 12.84 42.82 5.47
C ASN A 239 12.10 43.67 4.40
N GLU A 240 12.46 44.95 4.28
CA GLU A 240 11.85 45.88 3.32
C GLU A 240 12.11 45.48 1.85
N ASP A 241 13.30 44.98 1.53
CA ASP A 241 13.63 44.54 0.17
C ASP A 241 12.73 43.37 -0.26
N PHE A 242 12.48 42.43 0.66
CA PHE A 242 11.56 41.31 0.39
C PHE A 242 10.11 41.75 0.29
N LYS A 243 9.66 42.73 1.09
CA LYS A 243 8.32 43.30 0.92
C LYS A 243 8.14 43.93 -0.45
N ASN A 244 9.11 44.74 -0.89
CA ASN A 244 9.08 45.37 -2.21
C ASN A 244 9.09 44.32 -3.32
N PHE A 245 9.94 43.30 -3.20
CA PHE A 245 9.96 42.16 -4.12
C PHE A 245 8.57 41.51 -4.28
N ILE A 246 7.86 41.26 -3.17
CA ILE A 246 6.50 40.68 -3.22
C ILE A 246 5.48 41.65 -3.83
N LEU A 247 5.59 42.96 -3.57
CA LEU A 247 4.69 43.96 -4.15
C LEU A 247 4.91 44.14 -5.66
N GLU A 248 6.15 43.98 -6.13
CA GLU A 248 6.53 44.08 -7.54
C GLU A 248 6.27 42.77 -8.31
N HIS A 249 6.09 41.64 -7.60
CA HIS A 249 5.81 40.36 -8.22
C HIS A 249 4.62 40.44 -9.20
N PRO A 250 4.69 39.87 -10.42
CA PRO A 250 3.65 40.02 -11.44
C PRO A 250 2.24 39.68 -10.97
N PHE A 251 2.09 38.61 -10.18
CA PHE A 251 0.80 38.22 -9.60
C PHE A 251 0.18 39.32 -8.73
N TYR A 252 1.00 40.12 -8.05
CA TYR A 252 0.54 41.24 -7.24
C TYR A 252 0.54 42.58 -8.00
N ALA A 253 1.62 42.97 -8.68
CA ALA A 253 1.68 44.25 -9.39
C ALA A 253 0.70 44.32 -10.57
N ASN A 254 0.66 43.27 -11.38
CA ASN A 254 -0.08 43.21 -12.65
C ASN A 254 -1.13 42.09 -12.64
N THR A 255 -1.88 41.98 -11.54
CA THR A 255 -2.81 40.86 -11.28
C THR A 255 -3.75 40.54 -12.45
N GLU A 256 -4.34 41.54 -13.10
CA GLU A 256 -5.28 41.32 -14.23
C GLU A 256 -4.60 40.72 -15.46
N ALA A 257 -3.31 41.04 -15.69
CA ALA A 257 -2.53 40.50 -16.81
C ALA A 257 -1.99 39.09 -16.52
N SER A 258 -2.02 38.64 -15.26
CA SER A 258 -1.48 37.34 -14.82
C SER A 258 -2.57 36.35 -14.39
N LEU A 259 -3.84 36.58 -14.76
CA LEU A 259 -4.96 35.74 -14.31
C LEU A 259 -4.80 34.26 -14.65
N GLU A 260 -4.36 33.94 -15.86
CA GLU A 260 -4.17 32.54 -16.31
C GLU A 260 -3.15 31.82 -15.41
N ALA A 261 -1.98 32.41 -15.20
CA ALA A 261 -0.94 31.87 -14.32
C ALA A 261 -1.37 31.81 -12.85
N ILE A 262 -2.17 32.76 -12.37
CA ILE A 262 -2.75 32.74 -11.02
C ILE A 262 -3.72 31.56 -10.86
N TYR A 263 -4.53 31.25 -11.87
CA TYR A 263 -5.46 30.12 -11.81
C TYR A 263 -4.77 28.76 -11.90
N GLU A 264 -3.60 28.70 -12.55
CA GLU A 264 -2.75 27.50 -12.52
C GLU A 264 -2.09 27.28 -11.14
N ARG A 265 -1.79 28.37 -10.41
CA ARG A 265 -1.10 28.35 -9.10
C ARG A 265 -1.82 29.22 -8.05
N PRO A 266 -3.06 28.87 -7.67
CA PRO A 266 -3.87 29.68 -6.76
C PRO A 266 -3.32 29.69 -5.33
N ASP A 267 -2.60 28.64 -4.94
CA ASP A 267 -1.90 28.49 -3.66
C ASP A 267 -0.75 29.49 -3.54
N TYR A 268 0.06 29.67 -4.58
CA TYR A 268 1.16 30.66 -4.58
C TYR A 268 0.60 32.09 -4.52
N TYR A 269 -0.45 32.38 -5.28
CA TYR A 269 -1.12 33.69 -5.19
C TYR A 269 -1.73 33.93 -3.79
N SER A 270 -2.36 32.91 -3.21
CA SER A 270 -2.87 32.96 -1.85
C SER A 270 -1.75 33.22 -0.84
N ALA A 271 -0.60 32.55 -0.98
CA ALA A 271 0.56 32.73 -0.11
C ALA A 271 1.09 34.17 -0.15
N ILE A 272 1.14 34.80 -1.32
CA ILE A 272 1.48 36.23 -1.49
C ILE A 272 0.51 37.12 -0.71
N LEU A 273 -0.80 36.92 -0.89
CA LEU A 273 -1.82 37.73 -0.19
C LEU A 273 -1.79 37.51 1.33
N ILE A 274 -1.60 36.27 1.79
CA ILE A 274 -1.50 35.93 3.21
C ILE A 274 -0.25 36.55 3.83
N PHE A 275 0.89 36.54 3.12
CA PHE A 275 2.11 37.22 3.55
C PHE A 275 1.89 38.72 3.71
N LEU A 276 1.33 39.39 2.69
CA LEU A 276 1.04 40.82 2.71
C LEU A 276 0.05 41.20 3.84
N ASN A 277 -0.99 40.40 4.04
CA ASN A 277 -1.92 40.60 5.16
C ASN A 277 -1.21 40.44 6.51
N SER A 278 -0.27 39.48 6.63
CA SER A 278 0.46 39.22 7.88
C SER A 278 1.37 40.38 8.31
N ILE A 279 1.81 41.22 7.36
CA ILE A 279 2.55 42.47 7.60
C ILE A 279 1.64 43.70 7.67
N LYS A 280 0.31 43.49 7.74
CA LYS A 280 -0.74 44.52 7.80
C LYS A 280 -0.81 45.41 6.55
N PHE A 281 -0.35 44.91 5.39
CA PHE A 281 -0.52 45.61 4.13
C PHE A 281 -1.99 45.56 3.70
N LYS A 282 -2.57 46.70 3.29
CA LYS A 282 -3.98 46.77 2.90
C LYS A 282 -4.15 46.24 1.48
N ILE A 283 -4.77 45.08 1.35
CA ILE A 283 -5.01 44.43 0.07
C ILE A 283 -6.33 44.94 -0.54
N PRO A 284 -6.33 45.44 -1.79
CA PRO A 284 -7.56 45.80 -2.49
C PRO A 284 -8.51 44.60 -2.64
N SER A 285 -9.81 44.84 -2.47
CA SER A 285 -10.83 43.77 -2.47
C SER A 285 -10.90 42.98 -3.79
N TYR A 286 -10.63 43.62 -4.93
CA TYR A 286 -10.67 42.96 -6.24
C TYR A 286 -9.60 41.86 -6.38
N LYS A 287 -8.43 42.03 -5.76
CA LYS A 287 -7.37 41.00 -5.75
C LYS A 287 -7.81 39.73 -5.02
N ILE A 288 -8.64 39.89 -4.00
CA ILE A 288 -9.16 38.77 -3.22
C ILE A 288 -10.31 38.07 -3.96
N GLN A 289 -11.13 38.81 -4.69
CA GLN A 289 -12.25 38.27 -5.47
C GLN A 289 -11.80 37.29 -6.57
N ILE A 290 -10.57 37.41 -7.07
CA ILE A 290 -9.99 36.50 -8.07
C ILE A 290 -9.89 35.07 -7.53
N LEU A 291 -9.77 34.88 -6.22
CA LEU A 291 -9.80 33.57 -5.58
C LEU A 291 -11.24 33.02 -5.39
N GLY A 292 -12.25 33.66 -5.99
CA GLY A 292 -13.66 33.27 -5.84
C GLY A 292 -14.27 33.64 -4.48
N ALA A 293 -13.57 34.44 -3.67
CA ALA A 293 -13.98 34.77 -2.30
C ALA A 293 -14.65 36.16 -2.21
N SER A 294 -15.77 36.25 -1.48
CA SER A 294 -16.49 37.50 -1.21
C SER A 294 -15.77 38.33 -0.13
N PRO A 295 -15.41 39.62 -0.36
CA PRO A 295 -14.68 40.44 0.61
C PRO A 295 -15.33 40.58 1.99
N LYS A 296 -16.63 40.28 2.12
CA LYS A 296 -17.38 40.38 3.38
C LYS A 296 -17.25 39.13 4.27
N ASP A 297 -16.80 38.01 3.71
CA ASP A 297 -16.83 36.69 4.36
C ASP A 297 -15.42 36.12 4.60
N ILE A 298 -14.37 36.93 4.40
CA ILE A 298 -12.99 36.45 4.37
C ILE A 298 -12.31 36.65 5.71
N THR A 299 -11.96 35.53 6.31
CA THR A 299 -10.98 35.48 7.40
C THR A 299 -9.66 35.02 6.81
N PHE A 300 -8.67 35.90 6.77
CA PHE A 300 -7.33 35.51 6.33
C PHE A 300 -6.75 34.48 7.31
N PRO A 301 -6.19 33.36 6.82
CA PRO A 301 -5.48 32.43 7.68
C PRO A 301 -4.22 33.10 8.25
N SER A 302 -3.72 32.56 9.37
CA SER A 302 -2.39 32.92 9.86
C SER A 302 -1.32 32.44 8.88
N LEU A 303 -0.25 33.21 8.73
CA LEU A 303 0.92 32.80 7.95
C LEU A 303 1.61 31.59 8.62
N SER A 304 1.20 30.39 8.26
CA SER A 304 1.76 29.11 8.70
C SER A 304 3.03 28.77 7.92
N TYR A 305 3.73 27.70 8.33
CA TYR A 305 4.91 27.21 7.60
C TYR A 305 4.55 26.71 6.19
N GLU A 306 3.38 26.09 6.02
CA GLU A 306 2.88 25.67 4.71
C GLU A 306 2.73 26.87 3.76
N TRP A 307 2.17 27.99 4.24
CA TRP A 307 2.08 29.21 3.43
C TRP A 307 3.43 29.86 3.14
N ILE A 308 4.42 29.72 4.03
CA ILE A 308 5.80 30.15 3.78
C ILE A 308 6.47 29.25 2.72
N GLU A 309 6.26 27.94 2.78
CA GLU A 309 6.74 26.98 1.78
C GLU A 309 6.14 27.31 0.41
N SER A 310 4.80 27.44 0.33
CA SER A 310 4.10 27.84 -0.91
C SER A 310 4.55 29.21 -1.45
N LEU A 311 5.03 30.12 -0.59
CA LEU A 311 5.58 31.40 -1.01
C LEU A 311 7.02 31.25 -1.53
N LEU A 312 7.89 30.60 -0.77
CA LEU A 312 9.33 30.61 -1.03
C LEU A 312 9.79 29.52 -2.00
N GLN A 313 9.06 28.41 -2.13
CA GLN A 313 9.44 27.32 -3.02
C GLN A 313 9.48 27.78 -4.50
N PRO A 314 8.46 28.49 -5.03
CA PRO A 314 8.55 29.03 -6.38
C PRO A 314 9.68 30.06 -6.51
N ILE A 315 9.79 30.99 -5.56
CA ILE A 315 10.76 32.09 -5.60
C ILE A 315 12.21 31.60 -5.58
N LEU A 316 12.54 30.65 -4.70
CA LEU A 316 13.92 30.22 -4.45
C LEU A 316 14.37 29.04 -5.32
N VAL A 317 13.44 28.35 -5.97
CA VAL A 317 13.73 27.11 -6.70
C VAL A 317 13.15 27.10 -8.11
N GLU A 318 11.82 27.18 -8.24
CA GLU A 318 11.16 26.86 -9.51
C GLU A 318 11.29 27.99 -10.54
N GLU A 319 11.16 29.22 -10.06
CA GLU A 319 11.12 30.43 -10.88
C GLU A 319 12.33 31.33 -10.62
N ARG A 320 13.33 30.86 -9.89
CA ARG A 320 14.50 31.66 -9.47
C ARG A 320 15.21 32.35 -10.64
N GLU A 321 15.32 31.66 -11.77
CA GLU A 321 15.97 32.16 -12.97
C GLU A 321 15.28 33.43 -13.52
N ASN A 322 14.02 33.66 -13.18
CA ASN A 322 13.26 34.85 -13.58
C ASN A 322 13.57 36.08 -12.72
N TYR A 323 14.30 35.93 -11.60
CA TYR A 323 14.54 36.99 -10.61
C TYR A 323 16.00 37.40 -10.49
N LEU A 324 16.74 37.46 -11.61
CA LEU A 324 18.18 37.76 -11.64
C LEU A 324 18.56 39.07 -10.94
N GLU A 325 17.72 40.12 -11.06
CA GLU A 325 17.95 41.41 -10.43
C GLU A 325 17.84 41.37 -8.89
N SER A 326 17.12 40.39 -8.35
CA SER A 326 16.93 40.18 -6.92
C SER A 326 17.78 39.05 -6.35
N GLU A 327 18.72 38.47 -7.13
CA GLU A 327 19.48 37.29 -6.72
C GLU A 327 20.28 37.50 -5.42
N ALA A 328 20.79 38.71 -5.16
CA ALA A 328 21.47 39.02 -3.90
C ALA A 328 20.54 38.86 -2.67
N LEU A 329 19.30 39.32 -2.78
CA LEU A 329 18.26 39.16 -1.76
C LEU A 329 17.89 37.69 -1.61
N LEU A 330 17.55 37.01 -2.70
CA LEU A 330 17.10 35.62 -2.67
C LEU A 330 18.17 34.66 -2.11
N ASN A 331 19.44 34.87 -2.49
CA ASN A 331 20.56 34.09 -1.97
C ASN A 331 20.76 34.30 -0.45
N SER A 332 20.51 35.51 0.07
CA SER A 332 20.57 35.78 1.52
C SER A 332 19.47 35.01 2.29
N ILE A 333 18.27 34.92 1.71
CA ILE A 333 17.13 34.22 2.28
C ILE A 333 17.39 32.69 2.24
N GLU A 334 17.83 32.16 1.09
CA GLU A 334 18.19 30.75 0.95
C GLU A 334 19.29 30.34 1.93
N LYS A 335 20.37 31.13 2.05
CA LYS A 335 21.45 30.87 3.03
C LYS A 335 20.94 30.79 4.45
N SER A 336 19.99 31.67 4.80
CA SER A 336 19.38 31.68 6.13
C SER A 336 18.55 30.41 6.38
N LEU A 337 17.75 29.97 5.40
CA LEU A 337 16.99 28.72 5.48
C LEU A 337 17.91 27.48 5.58
N ARG A 338 18.96 27.41 4.75
CA ARG A 338 19.94 26.32 4.79
C ARG A 338 20.63 26.20 6.15
N LYS A 339 20.95 27.33 6.79
CA LYS A 339 21.56 27.36 8.14
C LYS A 339 20.63 26.75 9.20
N ILE A 340 19.33 26.92 9.05
CA ILE A 340 18.31 26.36 9.95
C ILE A 340 18.05 24.88 9.65
N GLY A 341 18.33 24.44 8.42
CA GLY A 341 17.95 23.12 7.90
C GLY A 341 16.59 23.10 7.20
N ALA A 342 15.99 24.26 6.97
CA ALA A 342 14.69 24.46 6.32
C ALA A 342 14.79 24.58 4.79
N PHE A 343 15.95 24.25 4.21
CA PHE A 343 16.15 24.16 2.77
C PHE A 343 17.16 23.05 2.47
N ASP A 344 16.72 21.99 1.79
CA ASP A 344 17.57 20.90 1.32
C ASP A 344 17.11 20.36 -0.03
N LYS A 345 18.04 19.85 -0.84
CA LYS A 345 17.75 19.23 -2.16
C LYS A 345 16.80 20.03 -3.07
N LYS A 346 16.96 21.36 -3.12
CA LYS A 346 16.10 22.28 -3.87
C LYS A 346 14.63 22.24 -3.40
N ARG A 347 14.41 22.05 -2.09
CA ARG A 347 13.11 22.09 -1.46
C ARG A 347 13.16 22.91 -0.18
N VAL A 348 12.22 23.84 -0.03
CA VAL A 348 11.90 24.53 1.22
C VAL A 348 11.09 23.56 2.08
N ASN A 349 11.47 23.35 3.34
CA ASN A 349 10.85 22.37 4.26
C ASN A 349 10.32 23.01 5.53
#